data_AF-A0AAU7JJS1-F1
#
_entry.id   AF-A0AAU7JJS1-F1
#
_cell.length_a   1.000
_cell.length_b   1.000
_cell.length_c   1.000
_cell.angle_alpha   90.00
_cell.angle_beta   90.00
_cell.angle_gamma   90.00
#
_symmetry.space_group_name_H-M   'P 1'
#
loop_
_entity.id
_entity.type
_entity.pdbx_description
1 polymer ?
#
loop_
_entity_poly.entity_id
_entity_poly.type
_entity_poly.pdbx_seq_one_letter_code
_entity_poly.pdbx_strand_id
1 'polypeptide(L)'
;MGETVRIFFGVGGPNFTSSFHVIGEIFDRVYQDGSLGAPPATGLQTVSVPPGGSTIVQMKLDRPGRYTLVDHALSRVERGLAGLLIVEGPANDDVMHAGEALTR
;
A
#
# COMPACT_ATOMS: atom_id res chain seq x y z
N MET A 1 4.49 3.18 -14.52
CA MET A 1 3.76 4.40 -14.08
C MET A 1 2.41 4.48 -14.79
N GLY A 2 1.37 5.00 -14.13
CA GLY A 2 0.03 5.21 -14.72
C GLY A 2 -0.91 3.99 -14.65
N GLU A 3 -0.40 2.85 -14.22
CA GLU A 3 -1.16 1.61 -14.04
C GLU A 3 -1.86 1.58 -12.68
N THR A 4 -3.02 0.92 -12.65
CA THR A 4 -3.66 0.51 -11.38
C THR A 4 -3.16 -0.88 -11.01
N VAL A 5 -2.44 -0.96 -9.91
CA VAL A 5 -2.01 -2.23 -9.32
C VAL A 5 -3.08 -2.77 -8.39
N ARG A 6 -3.27 -4.09 -8.39
CA ARG A 6 -4.10 -4.82 -7.43
C ARG A 6 -3.23 -5.82 -6.67
N ILE A 7 -3.30 -5.78 -5.34
CA ILE A 7 -2.57 -6.70 -4.46
C ILE A 7 -3.60 -7.55 -3.72
N PHE A 8 -3.47 -8.87 -3.85
CA PHE A 8 -4.16 -9.85 -3.02
C PHE A 8 -3.24 -10.16 -1.84
N PHE A 9 -3.57 -9.64 -0.66
CA PHE A 9 -2.72 -9.78 0.53
C PHE A 9 -3.43 -10.66 1.55
N GLY A 10 -2.75 -11.72 1.99
CA GLY A 10 -3.24 -12.64 3.00
C GLY A 10 -2.27 -12.76 4.15
N VAL A 11 -2.79 -12.93 5.35
CA VAL A 11 -1.97 -13.21 6.54
C VAL A 11 -2.20 -14.66 6.93
N GLY A 12 -1.22 -15.51 6.61
CA GLY A 12 -1.25 -16.91 7.08
C GLY A 12 -1.23 -17.02 8.61
N GLY A 13 -0.57 -16.08 9.29
CA GLY A 13 -0.45 -16.05 10.74
C GLY A 13 0.78 -16.81 11.25
N PRO A 14 0.68 -17.57 12.36
CA PRO A 14 -0.57 -18.03 12.97
C PRO A 14 -1.24 -17.02 13.92
N ASN A 15 -0.50 -16.04 14.47
CA ASN A 15 -0.98 -15.32 15.66
C ASN A 15 -1.10 -13.80 15.51
N PHE A 16 -0.51 -13.20 14.48
CA PHE A 16 -0.39 -11.75 14.39
C PHE A 16 -1.25 -11.19 13.26
N THR A 17 -2.04 -10.18 13.59
CA THR A 17 -2.66 -9.27 12.61
C THR A 17 -1.60 -8.37 12.00
N SER A 18 -1.65 -8.20 10.68
CA SER A 18 -0.81 -7.26 9.94
C SER A 18 -1.51 -5.91 9.81
N SER A 19 -0.75 -4.82 9.97
CA SER A 19 -1.18 -3.47 9.59
C SER A 19 -0.63 -3.17 8.19
N PHE A 20 -1.23 -3.76 7.15
CA PHE A 20 -0.68 -3.70 5.80
C PHE A 20 -0.74 -2.30 5.22
N HIS A 21 0.41 -1.79 4.80
CA HIS A 21 0.61 -0.44 4.26
C HIS A 21 1.62 -0.45 3.11
N VAL A 22 1.48 0.49 2.17
CA VAL A 22 2.45 0.75 1.12
C VAL A 22 2.97 2.18 1.27
N ILE A 23 4.21 2.31 1.74
CA ILE A 23 4.84 3.63 1.93
C ILE A 23 4.96 4.31 0.57
N GLY A 24 4.41 5.52 0.50
CA GLY A 24 4.37 6.35 -0.71
C GLY A 24 3.04 6.29 -1.48
N GLU A 25 2.09 5.44 -1.08
CA GLU A 25 0.78 5.34 -1.74
C GLU A 25 -0.39 5.34 -0.76
N ILE A 26 -1.58 5.57 -1.32
CA ILE A 26 -2.87 5.41 -0.66
C ILE A 26 -3.68 4.37 -1.44
N PHE A 27 -4.41 3.50 -0.74
CA PHE A 27 -5.28 2.54 -1.40
C PHE A 27 -6.57 3.23 -1.89
N ASP A 28 -6.70 3.36 -3.20
CA ASP A 28 -7.92 3.82 -3.87
C ASP A 28 -9.12 2.93 -3.53
N ARG A 29 -8.90 1.61 -3.46
CA ARG A 29 -9.92 0.62 -3.08
C ARG A 29 -9.37 -0.42 -2.12
N VAL A 30 -10.12 -0.72 -1.07
CA VAL A 30 -9.83 -1.80 -0.13
C VAL A 30 -11.06 -2.68 0.01
N TYR A 31 -10.95 -3.92 -0.46
CA TYR A 31 -11.91 -4.98 -0.21
C TYR A 31 -11.57 -5.61 1.13
N GLN A 32 -12.11 -5.04 2.20
CA GLN A 32 -11.87 -5.50 3.57
C GLN A 32 -12.37 -6.94 3.74
N ASP A 33 -11.63 -7.71 4.53
CA ASP A 33 -11.88 -9.14 4.80
C ASP A 33 -12.01 -10.02 3.55
N GLY A 34 -11.52 -9.54 2.40
CA GLY A 34 -11.63 -10.24 1.12
C GLY A 34 -13.03 -10.22 0.51
N SER A 35 -13.95 -9.41 1.03
CA SER A 35 -15.33 -9.33 0.53
C SER A 35 -15.37 -8.68 -0.85
N LEU A 36 -15.82 -9.44 -1.85
CA LEU A 36 -16.08 -8.94 -3.22
C LEU A 36 -17.55 -8.59 -3.47
N GLY A 37 -18.45 -8.97 -2.56
CA GLY A 37 -19.88 -8.71 -2.66
C GLY A 37 -20.31 -7.34 -2.14
N ALA A 38 -19.51 -6.72 -1.27
CA ALA A 38 -19.72 -5.38 -0.76
C ALA A 38 -18.90 -4.35 -1.56
N PRO A 39 -19.34 -3.08 -1.63
CA PRO A 39 -18.50 -2.00 -2.15
C PRO A 39 -17.19 -1.89 -1.35
N PRO A 40 -16.04 -1.68 -2.00
CA PRO A 40 -14.78 -1.50 -1.30
C PRO A 40 -14.76 -0.17 -0.54
N ALA A 41 -14.04 -0.12 0.57
CA ALA A 41 -13.65 1.13 1.18
C ALA A 41 -12.71 1.90 0.23
N THR A 42 -12.63 3.22 0.36
CA THR A 42 -11.82 4.07 -0.53
C THR A 42 -10.93 5.02 0.27
N GLY A 43 -9.77 5.37 -0.28
CA GLY A 43 -8.85 6.35 0.30
C GLY A 43 -8.20 5.92 1.62
N LEU A 44 -7.93 4.62 1.80
CA LEU A 44 -7.32 4.11 3.03
C LEU A 44 -5.80 4.02 2.91
N GLN A 45 -5.08 4.51 3.93
CA GLN A 45 -3.62 4.39 4.00
C GLN A 45 -3.17 2.98 4.40
N THR A 46 -3.89 2.35 5.31
CA THR A 46 -3.47 1.12 5.99
C THR A 46 -4.71 0.26 6.23
N VAL A 47 -4.58 -1.05 6.09
CA VAL A 47 -5.65 -2.02 6.35
C VAL A 47 -5.19 -3.07 7.36
N SER A 48 -6.03 -3.32 8.37
CA SER A 48 -5.81 -4.38 9.35
C SER A 48 -6.24 -5.73 8.76
N VAL A 49 -5.36 -6.73 8.78
CA VAL A 49 -5.62 -8.06 8.21
C VAL A 49 -5.30 -9.14 9.25
N PRO A 50 -6.31 -9.84 9.79
CA PRO A 50 -6.11 -10.83 10.85
C PRO A 50 -5.46 -12.11 10.31
N PRO A 51 -4.84 -12.95 11.18
CA PRO A 51 -4.35 -14.26 10.77
C PRO A 51 -5.49 -15.15 10.25
N GLY A 52 -5.22 -15.91 9.20
CA GLY A 52 -6.24 -16.65 8.44
C GLY A 52 -7.11 -15.76 7.55
N GLY A 53 -6.91 -14.44 7.55
CA GLY A 53 -7.66 -13.47 6.77
C GLY A 53 -6.94 -12.98 5.52
N SER A 54 -7.66 -12.22 4.70
CA SER A 54 -7.11 -11.58 3.51
C SER A 54 -7.81 -10.26 3.21
N THR A 55 -7.21 -9.48 2.31
CA THR A 55 -7.79 -8.28 1.73
C THR A 55 -7.32 -8.14 0.28
N ILE A 56 -8.02 -7.32 -0.49
CA ILE A 56 -7.57 -6.88 -1.81
C ILE A 56 -7.45 -5.38 -1.76
N VAL A 57 -6.29 -4.85 -2.12
CA VAL A 57 -6.08 -3.40 -2.26
C VAL A 57 -5.82 -3.03 -3.71
N GLN A 58 -6.24 -1.84 -4.10
CA GLN A 58 -5.90 -1.24 -5.39
C GLN A 58 -5.37 0.16 -5.17
N MET A 59 -4.37 0.53 -5.96
CA MET A 59 -3.77 1.86 -5.99
C MET A 59 -3.30 2.16 -7.41
N LYS A 60 -3.51 3.39 -7.86
CA LYS A 60 -2.94 3.91 -9.10
C LYS A 60 -1.57 4.52 -8.81
N LEU A 61 -0.57 4.16 -9.61
CA LEU A 61 0.80 4.61 -9.42
C LEU A 61 1.08 5.88 -10.24
N ASP A 62 0.98 7.04 -9.61
CA ASP A 62 1.06 8.34 -10.30
C ASP A 62 2.49 8.88 -10.49
N ARG A 63 3.50 8.25 -9.86
CA ARG A 63 4.93 8.63 -9.98
C ARG A 63 5.83 7.39 -10.04
N PRO A 64 6.97 7.42 -10.74
CA PRO A 64 8.00 6.39 -10.56
C PRO A 64 8.62 6.46 -9.16
N GLY A 65 9.04 5.31 -8.63
CA GLY A 65 9.59 5.23 -7.29
C GLY A 65 9.75 3.81 -6.76
N ARG A 66 10.28 3.74 -5.54
CA ARG A 66 10.38 2.50 -4.75
C ARG A 66 9.34 2.57 -3.64
N TYR A 67 8.27 1.82 -3.78
CA TYR A 67 7.20 1.76 -2.81
C TYR A 67 7.43 0.58 -1.87
N THR A 68 7.41 0.83 -0.57
CA THR A 68 7.75 -0.21 0.42
C THR A 68 6.47 -0.78 1.03
N LEU A 69 6.19 -2.04 0.75
CA LEU A 69 5.13 -2.82 1.37
C LEU A 69 5.59 -3.21 2.77
N VAL A 70 4.82 -2.88 3.80
CA VAL A 70 5.17 -3.15 5.19
C VAL A 70 3.97 -3.65 5.99
N ASP A 71 4.28 -4.33 7.09
CA ASP A 71 3.42 -4.33 8.26
C ASP A 71 3.80 -3.13 9.14
N HIS A 72 2.87 -2.18 9.31
CA HIS A 72 3.12 -0.91 9.98
C HIS A 72 3.28 -1.02 11.51
N ALA A 73 3.24 -2.24 12.07
CA ALA A 73 3.95 -2.52 13.31
C ALA A 73 5.48 -2.53 13.05
N LEU A 74 6.06 -1.35 12.83
CA LEU A 74 7.35 -1.14 12.14
C LEU A 74 8.57 -1.86 12.72
N SER A 75 8.57 -2.23 14.00
CA SER A 75 9.62 -3.09 14.57
C SER A 75 9.74 -4.44 13.86
N ARG A 76 8.71 -4.86 13.09
CA ARG A 76 8.71 -6.05 12.26
C ARG A 76 9.50 -5.89 10.96
N VAL A 77 9.70 -4.66 10.47
CA VAL A 77 10.54 -4.38 9.28
C VAL A 77 11.98 -4.81 9.52
N GLU A 78 12.52 -4.52 10.71
CA GLU A 78 13.87 -4.97 11.12
C GLU A 78 14.00 -6.50 11.18
N ARG A 79 12.87 -7.21 11.24
CA ARG A 79 12.78 -8.68 11.23
C ARG A 79 12.50 -9.23 9.83
N GLY A 80 12.56 -8.40 8.79
CA GLY A 80 12.41 -8.79 7.40
C GLY A 80 11.01 -8.59 6.81
N LEU A 81 10.04 -8.01 7.53
CA LEU A 81 8.70 -7.74 6.99
C LEU A 81 8.66 -6.45 6.14
N ALA A 82 9.42 -6.45 5.05
CA ALA A 82 9.36 -5.43 4.01
C ALA A 82 9.46 -6.05 2.62
N GLY A 83 8.63 -5.55 1.70
CA GLY A 83 8.70 -5.84 0.27
C GLY A 83 8.85 -4.56 -0.53
N LEU A 84 9.38 -4.65 -1.75
CA LEU A 84 9.53 -3.48 -2.62
C LEU A 84 8.72 -3.68 -3.90
N LEU A 85 7.92 -2.66 -4.21
CA LEU A 85 7.32 -2.46 -5.52
C LEU A 85 8.13 -1.37 -6.24
N ILE A 86 8.84 -1.79 -7.30
CA ILE A 86 9.67 -0.89 -8.12
C ILE A 86 8.84 -0.44 -9.30
N VAL A 87 8.65 0.87 -9.44
CA VAL A 87 7.84 1.48 -10.49
C VAL A 87 8.72 2.37 -11.33
N GLU A 88 8.90 1.98 -12.58
CA GLU A 88 9.67 2.74 -13.56
C GLU A 88 8.75 3.67 -14.37
N GLY A 89 9.34 4.75 -14.89
CA GLY A 89 8.66 5.78 -15.65
C GLY A 89 9.38 7.14 -15.57
N PRO A 90 8.93 8.13 -16.36
CA PRO A 90 9.45 9.49 -16.29
C PRO A 90 9.10 10.14 -14.94
N ALA A 91 9.97 11.01 -14.43
CA ALA A 91 9.69 11.77 -13.22
C ALA A 91 8.42 12.63 -13.40
N ASN A 92 7.62 12.71 -12.33
CA ASN A 92 6.44 13.54 -12.26
C ASN A 92 6.55 14.46 -11.05
N ASP A 93 7.04 15.68 -11.28
CA ASP A 93 7.35 16.64 -10.23
C ASP A 93 6.11 17.43 -9.78
N ASP A 94 5.03 17.41 -10.56
CA ASP A 94 3.73 17.99 -10.17
C ASP A 94 3.12 17.27 -8.96
N VAL A 95 3.44 15.99 -8.79
CA VAL A 95 2.98 15.18 -7.64
C VAL A 95 3.86 15.41 -6.42
N MET A 96 5.18 15.33 -6.59
CA MET A 96 6.16 15.50 -5.51
C MET A 96 7.54 15.80 -6.10
N HIS A 97 8.18 16.86 -5.60
CA HIS A 97 9.53 17.28 -5.98
C HIS A 97 10.36 17.66 -4.75
N ALA A 98 11.68 17.69 -4.92
CA ALA A 98 12.59 18.28 -3.94
C ALA A 98 12.67 19.81 -4.13
N GLY A 99 13.10 20.54 -3.10
CA GLY A 99 13.22 22.00 -3.12
C GLY A 99 12.29 22.67 -2.11
N GLU A 100 12.25 23.99 -2.15
CA GLU A 100 11.34 24.76 -1.28
C GLU A 100 9.89 24.43 -1.60
N ALA A 101 9.06 24.37 -0.55
CA ALA A 101 7.62 24.23 -0.74
C ALA A 101 7.12 25.43 -1.55
N LEU A 102 6.33 25.17 -2.59
CA LEU A 102 5.71 26.22 -3.37
C LEU A 102 4.75 27.01 -2.47
N THR A 103 5.19 28.16 -1.97
CA THR A 103 4.34 29.12 -1.28
C THR A 103 3.41 29.75 -2.31
N ARG A 104 2.11 29.52 -2.17
CA ARG A 104 1.09 30.25 -2.93
C ARG A 104 1.03 31.71 -2.53
#